data_AF-A0A0R3RP99-F1
#
_entry.id   AF-A0A0R3RP99-F1
#
_cell.length_a   1.000
_cell.length_b   1.000
_cell.length_c   1.000
_cell.angle_alpha   90.00
_cell.angle_beta   90.00
_cell.angle_gamma   90.00
#
_symmetry.space_group_name_H-M   'P 1'
#
loop_
_entity.id
_entity.type
_entity.pdbx_description
1 polymer ?
#
loop_
_entity_poly.entity_id
_entity_poly.type
_entity_poly.pdbx_seq_one_letter_code
_entity_poly.pdbx_strand_id
1 'polypeptide(L)'
;MLVVQIIIESAISAQCLKCYSCDGFEDCADPREELCPKNNECFTVAQNYDTKLNGLRKGCSPTCDRVNIVGMLCRTCKFELCNGKTGKQYSTQDG
;
A
#
# COMPACT_ATOMS: atom_id res chain seq x y z
N MET A 1 -46.15 -1.20 -23.98
CA MET A 1 -45.79 -2.00 -22.79
C MET A 1 -44.30 -1.78 -22.57
N LEU A 2 -44.00 -0.99 -21.53
CA LEU A 2 -42.71 -0.41 -21.18
C LEU A 2 -41.90 -1.45 -20.38
N VAL A 3 -40.70 -1.83 -20.83
CA VAL A 3 -39.59 -2.26 -19.96
C VAL A 3 -38.30 -2.18 -20.77
N VAL A 4 -37.82 -0.95 -20.95
CA VAL A 4 -36.40 -0.73 -21.28
C VAL A 4 -35.65 -1.10 -20.00
N GLN A 5 -35.09 -2.31 -19.97
CA GLN A 5 -34.26 -2.77 -18.88
C GLN A 5 -33.06 -1.83 -18.81
N ILE A 6 -33.08 -0.92 -17.84
CA ILE A 6 -31.92 -0.15 -17.43
C ILE A 6 -30.94 -1.19 -16.88
N ILE A 7 -30.00 -1.62 -17.72
CA ILE A 7 -28.81 -2.33 -17.24
C ILE A 7 -28.06 -1.26 -16.45
N ILE A 8 -28.28 -1.24 -15.14
CA ILE A 8 -27.40 -0.51 -14.24
C ILE A 8 -26.06 -1.23 -14.39
N GLU A 9 -25.19 -0.71 -15.26
CA GLU A 9 -23.76 -0.96 -15.23
C GLU A 9 -23.26 -0.40 -13.90
N SER A 10 -23.53 -1.14 -12.82
CA SER A 10 -22.78 -1.06 -11.59
C SER A 10 -21.39 -1.60 -11.93
N ALA A 11 -20.62 -0.83 -12.70
CA ALA A 11 -19.18 -0.88 -12.66
C ALA A 11 -18.81 -0.43 -11.25
N ILE A 12 -18.99 -1.34 -10.28
CA ILE A 12 -18.19 -1.37 -9.08
C ILE A 12 -16.82 -1.64 -9.64
N SER A 13 -16.16 -0.57 -10.05
CA SER A 13 -14.78 -0.57 -10.44
C SER A 13 -14.06 -1.03 -9.19
N ALA A 14 -13.90 -2.34 -9.04
CA ALA A 14 -12.87 -2.95 -8.21
C ALA A 14 -11.55 -2.57 -8.88
N GLN A 15 -11.25 -1.27 -8.81
CA GLN A 15 -10.05 -0.63 -9.27
C GLN A 15 -8.93 -1.35 -8.52
N CYS A 16 -8.03 -1.97 -9.28
CA CYS A 16 -6.86 -2.59 -8.70
C CYS A 16 -6.08 -1.48 -7.99
N LEU A 17 -5.98 -1.58 -6.66
CA LEU A 17 -5.31 -0.60 -5.81
C LEU A 17 -3.83 -0.57 -6.17
N LYS A 18 -3.25 0.58 -6.48
CA LYS A 18 -1.79 0.68 -6.66
C LYS A 18 -1.09 0.94 -5.33
N CYS A 19 0.01 0.24 -5.05
CA CYS A 19 0.81 0.39 -3.84
C CYS A 19 2.30 0.43 -4.17
N TYR A 20 3.12 0.92 -3.24
CA TYR A 20 4.57 0.69 -3.30
C TYR A 20 4.92 -0.72 -2.81
N SER A 21 5.88 -1.38 -3.43
CA SER A 21 6.43 -2.67 -2.96
C SER A 21 7.96 -2.70 -2.96
N CYS A 22 8.51 -3.39 -1.97
CA CYS A 22 9.94 -3.57 -1.74
C CYS A 22 10.15 -4.66 -0.69
N ASP A 23 11.33 -5.28 -0.68
CA ASP A 23 11.71 -6.28 0.31
C ASP A 23 13.15 -6.06 0.77
N GLY A 24 13.33 -5.61 2.01
CA GLY A 24 14.61 -5.20 2.56
C GLY A 24 14.80 -3.67 2.56
N PHE A 25 15.71 -3.22 3.43
CA PHE A 25 15.94 -1.79 3.67
C PHE A 25 16.45 -1.05 2.42
N GLU A 26 17.37 -1.64 1.66
CA GLU A 26 17.92 -1.03 0.45
C GLU A 26 16.86 -0.93 -0.66
N ASP A 27 16.08 -1.98 -0.88
CA ASP A 27 14.98 -1.98 -1.86
C ASP A 27 13.90 -0.95 -1.50
N CYS A 28 13.65 -0.75 -0.20
CA CYS A 28 12.67 0.25 0.27
C CYS A 28 13.19 1.69 0.23
N ALA A 29 14.43 1.92 -0.20
CA ALA A 29 14.95 3.26 -0.51
C ALA A 29 14.31 3.85 -1.77
N ASP A 30 14.01 3.01 -2.77
CA ASP A 30 13.28 3.39 -4.00
C ASP A 30 12.31 2.26 -4.39
N PRO A 31 11.17 2.14 -3.69
CA PRO A 31 10.24 1.05 -3.92
C PRO A 31 9.53 1.19 -5.27
N ARG A 32 9.24 0.05 -5.89
CA ARG A 32 8.48 -0.01 -7.14
C ARG A 32 6.99 0.20 -6.90
N GLU A 33 6.29 0.68 -7.91
CA GLU A 33 4.83 0.65 -7.93
C GLU A 33 4.31 -0.73 -8.36
N GLU A 34 3.26 -1.22 -7.72
CA GLU A 34 2.62 -2.50 -8.00
C GLU A 34 1.09 -2.36 -7.98
N LEU A 35 0.41 -2.97 -8.96
CA LEU A 35 -1.04 -3.09 -8.96
C LEU A 35 -1.46 -4.28 -8.11
N CYS A 36 -2.24 -4.03 -7.06
CA CYS A 36 -2.70 -5.06 -6.16
C CYS A 36 -3.84 -5.89 -6.74
N PRO A 37 -3.90 -7.20 -6.38
CA PRO A 37 -5.10 -8.00 -6.54
C PRO A 37 -6.33 -7.34 -5.89
N LYS A 38 -7.52 -7.66 -6.40
CA LYS A 38 -8.77 -7.19 -5.80
C LYS A 38 -8.84 -7.56 -4.32
N ASN A 39 -9.38 -6.64 -3.51
CA ASN A 39 -9.56 -6.76 -2.06
C ASN A 39 -8.27 -6.75 -1.23
N ASN A 40 -7.09 -6.56 -1.84
CA ASN A 40 -5.86 -6.32 -1.09
C ASN A 40 -5.75 -4.85 -0.66
N GLU A 41 -4.92 -4.63 0.35
CA GLU A 41 -4.57 -3.34 0.90
C GLU A 41 -3.06 -3.11 0.72
N CYS A 42 -2.62 -1.86 0.69
CA CYS A 42 -1.20 -1.57 0.80
C CYS A 42 -0.74 -1.86 2.21
N PHE A 43 0.38 -2.57 2.37
CA PHE A 43 1.01 -2.75 3.67
C PHE A 43 2.40 -2.11 3.75
N THR A 44 2.82 -1.84 4.98
CA THR A 44 4.21 -1.51 5.36
C THR A 44 4.55 -2.27 6.64
N VAL A 45 5.66 -3.00 6.64
CA VAL A 45 6.26 -3.61 7.84
C VAL A 45 7.49 -2.81 8.23
N ALA A 46 7.57 -2.31 9.46
CA ALA A 46 8.65 -1.43 9.94
C ALA A 46 9.10 -1.78 11.37
N GLN A 47 10.31 -1.37 11.75
CA GLN A 47 10.82 -1.57 13.11
C GLN A 47 10.12 -0.68 14.15
N ASN A 48 9.64 0.49 13.74
CA ASN A 48 8.96 1.44 14.60
C ASN A 48 7.83 2.15 13.83
N TYR A 49 7.03 2.94 14.57
CA TYR A 49 5.90 3.68 14.01
C TYR A 49 6.31 4.94 13.25
N ASP A 50 7.61 5.24 13.17
CA ASP A 50 8.12 6.40 12.46
C ASP A 50 7.86 6.22 10.96
N THR A 51 6.84 6.89 10.48
CA THR A 51 6.44 6.88 9.06
C THR A 51 7.51 7.49 8.16
N LYS A 52 8.52 8.17 8.72
CA LYS A 52 9.65 8.74 7.99
C LYS A 52 10.77 7.71 7.76
N LEU A 53 10.83 6.65 8.58
CA LEU A 53 11.71 5.50 8.39
C LEU A 53 10.92 4.43 7.66
N ASN A 54 10.98 4.46 6.33
CA ASN A 54 10.20 3.55 5.52
C ASN A 54 10.51 2.10 5.90
N GLY A 55 9.45 1.34 6.10
CA GLY A 55 9.52 -0.03 6.59
C GLY A 55 10.46 -0.94 5.80
N LEU A 56 10.81 -2.05 6.43
CA LEU A 56 11.62 -3.15 5.89
C LEU A 56 10.95 -3.85 4.70
N ARG A 57 9.63 -3.76 4.57
CA ARG A 57 8.88 -4.45 3.52
C ARG A 57 7.58 -3.73 3.20
N LYS A 58 7.22 -3.66 1.92
CA LYS A 58 5.96 -3.07 1.45
C LYS A 58 5.34 -3.93 0.35
N GLY A 59 4.04 -3.79 0.16
CA GLY A 59 3.35 -4.39 -0.98
C GLY A 59 1.85 -4.52 -0.77
N CYS A 60 1.26 -5.53 -1.40
CA CYS A 60 -0.17 -5.81 -1.38
C CYS A 60 -0.49 -7.02 -0.50
N SER A 61 -1.40 -6.88 0.47
CA SER A 61 -1.89 -8.01 1.26
C SER A 61 -3.33 -7.77 1.73
N PRO A 62 -4.18 -8.80 1.88
CA PRO A 62 -5.51 -8.60 2.46
C PRO A 62 -5.44 -8.22 3.95
N THR A 63 -4.43 -8.68 4.69
CA THR A 63 -4.20 -8.31 6.10
C THR A 63 -2.72 -8.35 6.45
N CYS A 64 -2.35 -7.69 7.56
CA CYS A 64 -1.00 -7.74 8.11
C CYS A 64 -0.56 -9.14 8.56
N ASP A 65 -1.47 -9.98 9.07
CA ASP A 65 -1.13 -11.31 9.61
C ASP A 65 -0.42 -12.24 8.61
N ARG A 66 -0.62 -12.01 7.30
CA ARG A 66 -0.01 -12.81 6.23
C ARG A 66 1.42 -12.38 5.86
N VAL A 67 1.80 -11.17 6.23
CA VAL A 67 3.06 -10.52 5.80
C VAL A 67 3.89 -9.99 6.97
N ASN A 68 3.38 -10.15 8.21
CA ASN A 68 4.02 -9.67 9.41
C ASN A 68 5.35 -10.38 9.67
N ILE A 69 6.29 -9.65 10.27
CA ILE A 69 7.58 -10.17 10.73
C ILE A 69 7.58 -10.08 12.26
N VAL A 70 7.97 -11.14 12.94
CA VAL A 70 8.00 -11.19 14.42
C VAL A 70 8.88 -10.04 14.95
N GLY A 71 8.35 -9.29 15.92
CA GLY A 71 9.05 -8.14 16.51
C GLY A 71 8.96 -6.86 15.68
N MET A 72 8.24 -6.86 14.55
CA MET A 72 8.02 -5.68 13.71
C MET A 72 6.58 -5.20 13.80
N LEU A 73 6.36 -3.94 13.42
CA LEU A 73 5.05 -3.33 13.28
C LEU A 73 4.58 -3.46 11.85
N CYS A 74 3.30 -3.78 11.67
CA CYS A 74 2.67 -3.81 10.37
C CYS A 74 1.48 -2.85 10.33
N ARG A 75 1.34 -2.11 9.23
CA ARG A 75 0.21 -1.20 8.97
C ARG A 75 -0.36 -1.48 7.59
N THR A 76 -1.67 -1.32 7.44
CA THR A 76 -2.35 -1.35 6.15
C THR A 76 -3.12 -0.06 5.86
N CYS A 77 -3.36 0.22 4.57
CA CYS A 77 -4.18 1.32 4.10
C CYS A 77 -4.80 1.00 2.71
N LYS A 78 -5.93 1.64 2.37
CA LYS A 78 -6.79 1.25 1.23
C LYS A 78 -6.92 2.29 0.11
N PHE A 79 -5.95 3.18 -0.02
CA PHE A 79 -5.95 4.25 -1.04
C PHE A 79 -4.67 4.18 -1.87
N GLU A 80 -4.74 4.65 -3.12
CA GLU A 80 -3.62 4.61 -4.06
C GLU A 80 -2.32 5.16 -3.42
N LEU A 81 -1.26 4.36 -3.46
CA LEU A 81 0.10 4.71 -3.02
C LEU A 81 0.18 5.21 -1.56
N CYS A 82 -0.80 4.88 -0.72
CA CYS A 82 -0.90 5.37 0.66
C CYS A 82 0.23 4.88 1.58
N ASN A 83 0.94 3.83 1.18
CA ASN A 83 2.07 3.30 1.93
C ASN A 83 3.39 4.07 1.70
N GLY A 84 3.36 5.18 0.93
CA GLY A 84 4.43 6.19 0.81
C GLY A 84 5.68 5.75 0.05
N LYS A 85 6.27 6.64 -0.76
CA LYS A 85 7.42 6.31 -1.61
C LYS A 85 8.74 6.20 -0.85
N THR A 86 9.18 7.25 -0.17
CA THR A 86 10.56 7.36 0.35
C THR A 86 10.62 7.50 1.87
N GLY A 87 11.68 6.92 2.45
CA GLY A 87 12.02 7.00 3.87
C GLY A 87 13.53 7.01 4.11
N LYS A 88 14.30 7.49 3.13
CA LYS A 88 15.59 8.10 3.38
C LYS A 88 15.30 9.58 3.68
N GLN A 89 15.76 10.07 4.83
CA GLN A 89 15.76 11.50 5.13
C GLN A 89 16.37 12.25 3.94
N TYR A 90 15.57 13.07 3.26
CA TYR A 90 16.09 14.36 2.87
C TYR A 90 15.84 15.28 4.06
N SER A 91 16.90 15.49 4.84
CA SER A 91 16.96 16.60 5.78
C SER A 91 16.87 17.89 4.99
N THR A 92 15.68 18.45 4.83
CA THR A 92 15.52 19.90 4.65
C THR A 92 14.72 20.40 5.82
N GLN A 93 15.46 21.05 6.71
CA GLN A 93 14.99 21.84 7.83
C GLN A 93 14.04 22.92 7.35
N ASP A 94 13.17 23.33 8.27
CA ASP A 94 12.27 24.44 8.18
C ASP A 94 12.90 25.70 7.55
N GLY A 95 12.10 26.40 6.76
CA GLY A 95 12.26 27.78 6.33
C GLY A 95 10.88 28.35 6.05
#